data_AF-A0A2A9CYC9-F1
#
_entry.id   AF-A0A2A9CYC9-F1
#
_cell.length_a   1.000
_cell.length_b   1.000
_cell.length_c   1.000
_cell.angle_alpha   90.00
_cell.angle_beta   90.00
_cell.angle_gamma   90.00
#
_symmetry.space_group_name_H-M   'P 1'
#
loop_
_entity.id
_entity.type
_entity.pdbx_description
1 polymer ?
#
loop_
_entity_poly.entity_id
_entity_poly.type
_entity_poly.pdbx_seq_one_letter_code
_entity_poly.pdbx_strand_id
1 'polypeptide(L)'
;MTPHRRVIAASAAVGALVVSPLLVAPAAVALETTDAYAVVTPVSDQVTPPASYPYQPELRVFEEDPTDASLDRGAVPYDAIAPKLTELMTLTDRISTQVVGQSELGKDIYLVTVTAPETEAETAQQAAWREKIKHDAAAAAVDEELKAGYKVPLWFNANIHGNEWDGTDAVLEYLEYLATAPEDEVADVLANNRALRTSGGGQGVSPPAARSMRRR
;
A
#
# COMPACT_ATOMS: atom_id res chain seq x y z
N MET A 1 -16.41 23.53 -105.02
CA MET A 1 -16.25 22.05 -105.09
C MET A 1 -16.66 21.48 -103.74
N THR A 2 -17.88 20.95 -103.64
CA THR A 2 -18.39 20.18 -102.50
C THR A 2 -17.63 18.84 -102.42
N PRO A 3 -17.32 18.31 -101.23
CA PRO A 3 -18.14 17.20 -100.70
C PRO A 3 -18.20 17.11 -99.15
N HIS A 4 -19.38 16.89 -98.58
CA HIS A 4 -19.91 15.62 -98.03
C HIS A 4 -19.56 15.29 -96.57
N ARG A 5 -20.62 15.31 -95.75
CA ARG A 5 -20.75 14.64 -94.44
C ARG A 5 -20.40 13.15 -94.55
N ARG A 6 -19.76 12.60 -93.51
CA ARG A 6 -20.06 11.25 -92.99
C ARG A 6 -20.00 11.23 -91.47
N VAL A 7 -21.04 10.61 -90.91
CA VAL A 7 -21.26 10.28 -89.51
C VAL A 7 -20.43 9.03 -89.18
N ILE A 8 -19.79 9.01 -88.00
CA ILE A 8 -19.52 7.76 -87.28
C ILE A 8 -19.97 7.97 -85.84
N ALA A 9 -21.01 7.25 -85.46
CA ALA A 9 -21.39 7.03 -84.07
C ALA A 9 -20.39 6.04 -83.46
N ALA A 10 -19.84 6.38 -82.30
CA ALA A 10 -19.21 5.41 -81.41
C ALA A 10 -19.90 5.51 -80.05
N SER A 11 -20.65 4.46 -79.77
CA SER A 11 -21.43 4.23 -78.57
C SER A 11 -20.52 3.93 -77.37
N ALA A 12 -20.93 4.47 -76.22
CA ALA A 12 -20.91 3.87 -74.87
C ALA A 12 -19.68 3.08 -74.40
N ALA A 13 -19.05 3.54 -73.31
CA ALA A 13 -19.23 2.94 -71.99
C ALA A 13 -18.41 3.73 -70.94
N VAL A 14 -19.06 4.60 -70.18
CA VAL A 14 -18.49 5.11 -68.92
C VAL A 14 -18.82 4.07 -67.85
N GLY A 15 -17.86 3.19 -67.56
CA GLY A 15 -17.92 2.34 -66.37
C GLY A 15 -17.67 3.21 -65.14
N ALA A 16 -18.74 3.56 -64.41
CA ALA A 16 -18.61 4.17 -63.10
C ALA A 16 -18.07 3.12 -62.12
N LEU A 17 -16.79 3.25 -61.75
CA LEU A 17 -16.19 2.46 -60.68
C LEU A 17 -16.73 3.02 -59.34
N VAL A 18 -17.74 2.38 -58.77
CA VAL A 18 -18.20 2.68 -57.41
C VAL A 18 -17.21 2.07 -56.44
N VAL A 19 -16.33 2.90 -55.88
CA VAL A 19 -15.48 2.51 -54.75
C VAL A 19 -16.28 2.75 -53.48
N SER A 20 -16.83 1.68 -52.91
CA SER A 20 -17.43 1.73 -51.57
C SER A 20 -16.32 1.86 -50.52
N PRO A 21 -16.37 2.84 -49.60
CA PRO A 21 -15.50 2.83 -48.44
C PRO A 21 -15.96 1.73 -47.49
N LEU A 22 -15.10 0.74 -47.24
CA LEU A 22 -15.29 -0.24 -46.18
C LEU A 22 -15.08 0.51 -44.84
N LEU A 23 -16.17 0.90 -44.18
CA LEU A 23 -16.12 1.36 -42.79
C LEU A 23 -15.78 0.17 -41.89
N VAL A 24 -14.50 0.06 -41.51
CA VAL A 24 -14.09 -0.84 -40.43
C VAL A 24 -14.42 -0.13 -39.12
N ALA A 25 -15.54 -0.51 -38.50
CA ALA A 25 -15.80 -0.14 -37.12
C ALA A 25 -14.76 -0.83 -36.22
N PRO A 26 -14.21 -0.15 -35.20
CA PRO A 26 -13.41 -0.85 -34.21
C PRO A 26 -14.31 -1.86 -33.51
N ALA A 27 -13.92 -3.13 -33.53
CA ALA A 27 -14.55 -4.13 -32.69
C ALA A 27 -14.27 -3.71 -31.24
N ALA A 28 -15.27 -3.13 -30.58
CA ALA A 28 -15.26 -3.00 -29.13
C ALA A 28 -15.22 -4.43 -28.57
N VAL A 29 -14.04 -4.84 -28.10
CA VAL A 29 -13.92 -6.05 -27.31
C VAL A 29 -14.68 -5.76 -26.02
N ALA A 30 -15.89 -6.29 -25.92
CA ALA A 30 -16.59 -6.34 -24.64
C ALA A 30 -15.67 -7.11 -23.69
N LEU A 31 -15.10 -6.40 -22.72
CA LEU A 31 -14.52 -7.05 -21.55
C LEU A 31 -15.69 -7.82 -20.92
N GLU A 32 -15.64 -9.15 -20.99
CA GLU A 32 -16.54 -9.93 -20.17
C GLU A 32 -16.31 -9.50 -18.72
N THR A 33 -17.35 -8.92 -18.12
CA THR A 33 -17.42 -8.75 -16.68
C THR A 33 -17.49 -10.16 -16.11
N THR A 34 -16.34 -10.77 -15.87
CA THR A 34 -16.29 -11.90 -14.99
C THR A 34 -16.81 -11.40 -13.65
N ASP A 35 -17.85 -12.04 -13.12
CA ASP A 35 -18.26 -11.81 -11.75
C ASP A 35 -17.00 -11.98 -10.91
N ALA A 36 -16.53 -10.86 -10.33
CA ALA A 36 -15.37 -10.89 -9.47
C ALA A 36 -15.68 -11.93 -8.41
N TYR A 37 -14.93 -13.03 -8.39
CA TYR A 37 -15.04 -13.99 -7.31
C TYR A 37 -14.91 -13.18 -6.03
N ALA A 38 -15.97 -13.21 -5.21
CA ALA A 38 -15.95 -12.58 -3.91
C ALA A 38 -14.91 -13.35 -3.09
N VAL A 39 -13.65 -12.93 -3.19
CA VAL A 39 -12.59 -13.31 -2.27
C VAL A 39 -12.96 -12.62 -0.96
N VAL A 40 -13.93 -13.21 -0.27
CA VAL A 40 -14.23 -12.90 1.12
C VAL A 40 -13.17 -13.63 1.92
N THR A 41 -11.96 -13.10 1.94
CA THR A 41 -11.08 -13.37 3.07
C THR A 41 -11.77 -12.76 4.27
N PRO A 42 -12.18 -13.55 5.29
CA PRO A 42 -12.65 -12.96 6.53
C PRO A 42 -11.57 -11.98 7.01
N VAL A 43 -11.99 -10.79 7.42
CA VAL A 43 -11.08 -9.88 8.12
C VAL A 43 -10.59 -10.67 9.33
N SER A 44 -9.28 -10.84 9.46
CA SER A 44 -8.72 -11.52 10.61
C SER A 44 -9.18 -10.78 11.87
N ASP A 45 -9.89 -11.45 12.77
CA ASP A 45 -10.30 -10.89 14.08
C ASP A 45 -9.10 -10.63 15.02
N GLN A 46 -7.87 -10.93 14.55
CA GLN A 46 -6.68 -10.91 15.39
C GLN A 46 -6.18 -9.50 15.72
N VAL A 47 -6.67 -8.46 15.03
CA VAL A 47 -6.31 -7.07 15.29
C VAL A 47 -7.53 -6.19 15.15
N THR A 48 -8.07 -5.72 16.27
CA THR A 48 -9.13 -4.72 16.29
C THR A 48 -8.51 -3.33 16.11
N PRO A 49 -8.86 -2.58 15.04
CA PRO A 49 -8.38 -1.21 14.89
C PRO A 49 -8.81 -0.33 16.07
N PRO A 50 -8.02 0.69 16.46
CA PRO A 50 -8.41 1.62 17.51
C PRO A 50 -9.68 2.40 17.13
N ALA A 51 -10.42 2.84 18.14
CA ALA A 51 -11.61 3.67 17.93
C ALA A 51 -11.26 5.06 17.41
N SER A 52 -10.06 5.58 17.71
CA SER A 52 -9.58 6.91 17.34
C SER A 52 -8.05 6.90 17.13
N TYR A 53 -7.52 7.98 16.56
CA TYR A 53 -6.08 8.21 16.43
C TYR A 53 -5.71 9.54 17.12
N PRO A 54 -4.63 9.60 17.90
CA PRO A 54 -3.66 8.54 18.13
C PRO A 54 -4.12 7.47 19.15
N TYR A 55 -3.54 6.28 19.05
CA TYR A 55 -3.67 5.17 20.01
C TYR A 55 -2.26 4.79 20.50
N GLN A 56 -1.98 5.11 21.75
CA GLN A 56 -0.63 5.11 22.31
C GLN A 56 -0.55 4.24 23.58
N PRO A 57 -0.52 2.91 23.43
CA PRO A 57 -0.40 2.00 24.57
C PRO A 57 1.01 2.03 25.16
N GLU A 58 1.14 1.54 26.39
CA GLU A 58 2.45 1.18 26.94
C GLU A 58 3.01 -0.03 26.17
N LEU A 59 4.21 0.11 25.61
CA LEU A 59 4.87 -0.95 24.86
C LEU A 59 5.76 -1.78 25.78
N ARG A 60 5.76 -3.09 25.59
CA ARG A 60 6.70 -3.98 26.28
C ARG A 60 8.13 -3.64 25.85
N VAL A 61 8.98 -3.35 26.83
CA VAL A 61 10.42 -3.23 26.64
C VAL A 61 11.03 -4.63 26.78
N PHE A 62 11.88 -5.00 25.82
CA PHE A 62 12.61 -6.26 25.82
C PHE A 62 13.99 -6.06 26.45
N GLU A 63 14.57 -7.12 27.02
CA GLU A 63 15.94 -7.09 27.53
C GLU A 63 16.92 -6.92 26.35
N GLU A 64 17.98 -6.15 26.59
CA GLU A 64 19.06 -5.95 25.62
C GLU A 64 19.73 -7.29 25.29
N ASP A 65 19.88 -7.58 24.00
CA ASP A 65 20.61 -8.75 23.51
C ASP A 65 21.97 -8.30 22.97
N PRO A 66 23.07 -8.47 23.72
CA PRO A 66 24.40 -8.06 23.27
C PRO A 66 24.92 -8.91 22.09
N THR A 67 24.17 -9.94 21.67
CA THR A 67 24.49 -10.79 20.52
C THR A 67 23.62 -10.51 19.30
N ASP A 68 22.78 -9.48 19.33
CA ASP A 68 21.95 -9.08 18.19
C ASP A 68 22.83 -8.74 16.98
N ALA A 69 22.62 -9.44 15.87
CA ALA A 69 23.45 -9.32 14.67
C ALA A 69 23.33 -7.95 13.98
N SER A 70 22.31 -7.16 14.30
CA SER A 70 22.17 -5.78 13.83
C SER A 70 23.24 -4.85 14.40
N LEU A 71 23.75 -5.14 15.61
CA LEU A 71 24.75 -4.31 16.29
C LEU A 71 26.04 -4.20 15.48
N ASP A 72 26.48 -5.30 14.86
CA ASP A 72 27.68 -5.35 14.00
C ASP A 72 27.56 -4.44 12.76
N ARG A 73 26.34 -4.04 12.39
CA ARG A 73 26.05 -3.16 11.26
C ARG A 73 25.69 -1.74 11.69
N GLY A 74 25.62 -1.47 13.01
CA GLY A 74 25.14 -0.21 13.54
C GLY A 74 23.65 0.03 13.27
N ALA A 75 22.90 -1.03 12.97
CA ALA A 75 21.45 -0.94 12.76
C ALA A 75 20.71 -0.95 14.11
N VAL A 76 19.45 -0.53 14.12
CA VAL A 76 18.65 -0.50 15.35
C VAL A 76 18.37 -1.92 15.84
N PRO A 77 18.84 -2.32 17.04
CA PRO A 77 18.54 -3.63 17.59
C PRO A 77 17.09 -3.71 18.04
N TYR A 78 16.58 -4.94 18.16
CA TYR A 78 15.14 -5.14 18.40
C TYR A 78 14.66 -4.50 19.71
N ASP A 79 15.43 -4.62 20.79
CA ASP A 79 15.10 -4.08 22.11
C ASP A 79 15.00 -2.54 22.13
N ALA A 80 15.65 -1.85 21.18
CA ALA A 80 15.59 -0.40 21.04
C ALA A 80 14.34 0.10 20.29
N ILE A 81 13.59 -0.77 19.60
CA ILE A 81 12.43 -0.36 18.80
C ILE A 81 11.30 0.18 19.69
N ALA A 82 10.90 -0.57 20.74
CA ALA A 82 9.82 -0.13 21.62
C ALA A 82 10.13 1.19 22.34
N PRO A 83 11.31 1.37 22.97
CA PRO A 83 11.72 2.67 23.52
C PRO A 83 11.63 3.82 22.51
N LYS A 84 12.11 3.62 21.27
CA LYS A 84 12.04 4.66 20.24
C LYS A 84 10.59 5.02 19.87
N LEU A 85 9.72 4.02 19.72
CA LEU A 85 8.30 4.25 19.44
C LEU A 85 7.58 4.95 20.60
N THR A 86 7.89 4.59 21.85
CA THR A 86 7.36 5.25 23.05
C THR A 86 7.79 6.71 23.13
N GLU A 87 9.04 7.02 22.79
CA GLU A 87 9.53 8.39 22.69
C GLU A 87 8.74 9.18 21.65
N LEU A 88 8.57 8.64 20.42
CA LEU A 88 7.81 9.30 19.37
C LEU A 88 6.34 9.54 19.77
N MET A 89 5.68 8.55 20.39
CA MET A 89 4.32 8.73 20.91
C MET A 89 4.22 9.81 21.98
N THR A 90 5.27 10.00 22.79
CA THR A 90 5.31 11.06 23.81
C THR A 90 5.48 12.45 23.20
N LEU A 91 6.16 12.55 22.05
CA LEU A 91 6.48 13.81 21.39
C LEU A 91 5.34 14.36 20.53
N THR A 92 4.46 13.51 20.00
CA THR A 92 3.44 13.91 19.02
C THR A 92 2.14 13.10 19.13
N ASP A 93 1.03 13.70 18.68
CA ASP A 93 -0.27 13.05 18.50
C ASP A 93 -0.46 12.44 17.10
N ARG A 94 0.59 12.43 16.26
CA ARG A 94 0.58 11.86 14.91
C ARG A 94 0.81 10.36 14.88
N ILE A 95 1.36 9.78 15.94
CA ILE A 95 1.81 8.38 15.99
C ILE A 95 0.87 7.53 16.86
N SER A 96 0.39 6.42 16.28
CA SER A 96 -0.24 5.32 16.99
C SER A 96 0.57 4.05 16.88
N THR A 97 0.53 3.19 17.90
CA THR A 97 1.16 1.88 17.86
C THR A 97 0.21 0.78 18.34
N GLN A 98 0.26 -0.38 17.70
CA GLN A 98 -0.45 -1.58 18.12
C GLN A 98 0.49 -2.77 18.07
N VAL A 99 0.33 -3.74 18.98
CA VAL A 99 0.94 -5.06 18.84
C VAL A 99 -0.05 -5.94 18.10
N VAL A 100 0.31 -6.34 16.88
CA VAL A 100 -0.59 -7.08 15.96
C VAL A 100 -0.31 -8.57 15.91
N GLY A 101 0.63 -9.03 16.72
CA GLY A 101 1.03 -10.42 16.83
C GLY A 101 2.37 -10.55 17.54
N GLN A 102 2.86 -11.77 17.63
CA GLN A 102 4.18 -12.10 18.15
C GLN A 102 4.88 -13.05 17.19
N SER A 103 6.20 -12.91 17.08
CA SER A 103 7.05 -13.90 16.42
C SER A 103 7.12 -15.20 17.23
N GLU A 104 7.70 -16.25 16.64
CA GLU A 104 7.96 -17.53 17.31
C GLU A 104 8.82 -17.37 18.58
N LEU A 105 9.68 -16.34 18.63
CA LEU A 105 10.53 -16.05 19.79
C LEU A 105 9.84 -15.14 20.82
N GLY A 106 8.53 -14.88 20.67
CA GLY A 106 7.77 -14.02 21.57
C GLY A 106 8.09 -12.53 21.46
N LYS A 107 8.76 -12.11 20.38
CA LYS A 107 8.97 -10.70 20.03
C LYS A 107 7.70 -10.11 19.44
N ASP A 108 7.25 -8.97 19.93
CA ASP A 108 6.06 -8.26 19.45
C ASP A 108 6.24 -7.77 18.01
N ILE A 109 5.16 -7.87 17.23
CA ILE A 109 5.06 -7.33 15.87
C ILE A 109 4.29 -6.02 15.99
N TYR A 110 4.99 -4.90 15.78
CA TYR A 110 4.39 -3.57 15.88
C TYR A 110 3.73 -3.17 14.57
N LEU A 111 2.47 -2.70 14.65
CA LEU A 111 1.83 -1.87 13.64
C LEU A 111 1.91 -0.41 14.08
N VAL A 112 2.64 0.41 13.33
CA VAL A 112 2.69 1.86 13.57
C VAL A 112 1.82 2.55 12.54
N THR A 113 0.87 3.37 13.00
CA THR A 113 0.04 4.21 12.12
C THR A 113 0.42 5.66 12.31
N VAL A 114 0.72 6.36 11.21
CA VAL A 114 0.95 7.81 11.18
C VAL A 114 -0.16 8.50 10.43
N THR A 115 -0.81 9.46 11.07
CA THR A 115 -1.96 10.20 10.51
C THR A 115 -2.16 11.49 11.31
N ALA A 116 -2.79 12.51 10.71
CA ALA A 116 -3.34 13.60 11.51
C ALA A 116 -4.39 13.03 12.50
N PRO A 117 -4.52 13.57 13.73
CA PRO A 117 -5.44 13.07 14.73
C PRO A 117 -6.87 12.89 14.21
N GLU A 118 -7.55 11.88 14.71
CA GLU A 118 -8.91 11.52 14.29
C GLU A 118 -9.76 11.16 15.50
N THR A 119 -10.91 11.79 15.60
CA THR A 119 -11.98 11.42 16.54
C THR A 119 -12.54 10.04 16.24
N GLU A 120 -13.35 9.51 17.16
CA GLU A 120 -14.06 8.25 16.95
C GLU A 120 -15.01 8.30 15.75
N ALA A 121 -15.69 9.44 15.56
CA ALA A 121 -16.60 9.63 14.44
C ALA A 121 -15.86 9.65 13.10
N GLU A 122 -14.73 10.36 13.01
CA GLU A 122 -13.88 10.38 11.81
C GLU A 122 -13.32 8.98 11.52
N THR A 123 -12.81 8.30 12.54
CA THR A 123 -12.26 6.94 12.39
C THR A 123 -13.31 5.95 11.91
N ALA A 124 -14.53 6.02 12.45
CA ALA A 124 -15.66 5.21 12.02
C ALA A 124 -16.09 5.56 10.58
N GLN A 125 -16.08 6.83 10.19
CA GLN A 125 -16.39 7.27 8.83
C GLN A 125 -15.36 6.71 7.81
N GLN A 126 -14.07 6.79 8.13
CA GLN A 126 -13.01 6.19 7.30
C GLN A 126 -13.19 4.67 7.17
N ALA A 127 -13.65 4.01 8.23
CA ALA A 127 -13.97 2.58 8.18
C ALA A 127 -15.16 2.28 7.26
N ALA A 128 -16.24 3.06 7.37
CA ALA A 128 -17.41 2.92 6.50
C ALA A 128 -17.07 3.16 5.02
N TRP A 129 -16.26 4.19 4.72
CA TRP A 129 -15.78 4.45 3.37
C TRP A 129 -14.92 3.32 2.81
N ARG A 130 -14.01 2.74 3.61
CA ARG A 130 -13.24 1.56 3.20
C ARG A 130 -14.15 0.37 2.86
N GLU A 131 -15.15 0.07 3.68
CA GLU A 131 -16.09 -1.01 3.40
C GLU A 131 -16.91 -0.73 2.14
N LYS A 132 -17.32 0.53 1.92
CA LYS A 132 -17.99 0.95 0.69
C LYS A 132 -17.09 0.75 -0.54
N ILE A 133 -15.83 1.16 -0.49
CA ILE A 133 -14.85 0.92 -1.58
C ILE A 133 -14.71 -0.57 -1.87
N LYS A 134 -14.63 -1.39 -0.82
CA LYS A 134 -14.41 -2.84 -0.93
C LYS A 134 -15.63 -3.59 -1.48
N HIS A 135 -16.83 -3.19 -1.08
CA HIS A 135 -18.06 -3.95 -1.33
C HIS A 135 -19.01 -3.32 -2.35
N ASP A 136 -18.88 -2.02 -2.64
CA ASP A 136 -19.68 -1.29 -3.64
C ASP A 136 -18.85 -0.19 -4.33
N ALA A 137 -17.91 -0.63 -5.16
CA ALA A 137 -17.00 0.27 -5.87
C ALA A 137 -17.74 1.26 -6.80
N ALA A 138 -18.90 0.89 -7.35
CA ALA A 138 -19.69 1.76 -8.22
C ALA A 138 -20.30 2.93 -7.43
N ALA A 139 -20.88 2.66 -6.26
CA ALA A 139 -21.37 3.72 -5.39
C ALA A 139 -20.22 4.55 -4.78
N ALA A 140 -19.08 3.94 -4.48
CA ALA A 140 -17.90 4.67 -4.01
C ALA A 140 -17.36 5.64 -5.07
N ALA A 141 -17.37 5.25 -6.34
CA ALA A 141 -16.82 6.04 -7.44
C ALA A 141 -17.61 7.34 -7.75
N VAL A 142 -18.83 7.49 -7.24
CA VAL A 142 -19.66 8.70 -7.41
C VAL A 142 -19.90 9.46 -6.10
N ASP A 143 -19.29 9.02 -5.01
CA ASP A 143 -19.41 9.65 -3.69
C ASP A 143 -18.37 10.77 -3.54
N GLU A 144 -18.83 12.02 -3.60
CA GLU A 144 -17.95 13.20 -3.54
C GLU A 144 -17.39 13.44 -2.13
N GLU A 145 -18.09 13.05 -1.06
CA GLU A 145 -17.58 13.18 0.31
C GLU A 145 -16.45 12.18 0.54
N LEU A 146 -16.62 10.93 0.08
CA LEU A 146 -15.57 9.91 0.11
C LEU A 146 -14.33 10.36 -0.67
N LYS A 147 -14.50 10.86 -1.90
CA LYS A 147 -13.37 11.31 -2.72
C LYS A 147 -12.59 12.45 -2.07
N ALA A 148 -13.29 13.36 -1.39
CA ALA A 148 -12.67 14.52 -0.75
C ALA A 148 -12.06 14.19 0.62
N GLY A 149 -12.62 13.23 1.35
CA GLY A 149 -12.28 13.00 2.76
C GLY A 149 -11.62 11.66 3.07
N TYR A 150 -11.64 10.67 2.18
CA TYR A 150 -11.08 9.36 2.47
C TYR A 150 -9.55 9.42 2.53
N LYS A 151 -8.99 9.02 3.68
CA LYS A 151 -7.54 8.93 3.86
C LYS A 151 -7.01 7.65 3.24
N VAL A 152 -6.13 7.78 2.27
CA VAL A 152 -5.56 6.65 1.54
C VAL A 152 -4.58 5.89 2.45
N PRO A 153 -4.75 4.56 2.63
CA PRO A 153 -3.79 3.78 3.38
C PRO A 153 -2.52 3.53 2.55
N LEU A 154 -1.36 3.88 3.11
CA LEU A 154 -0.04 3.56 2.54
C LEU A 154 0.62 2.52 3.45
N TRP A 155 0.99 1.36 2.91
CA TRP A 155 1.54 0.26 3.71
C TRP A 155 3.03 0.05 3.43
N PHE A 156 3.84 0.06 4.49
CA PHE A 156 5.25 -0.27 4.49
C PHE A 156 5.47 -1.55 5.29
N ASN A 157 5.98 -2.58 4.65
CA ASN A 157 6.45 -3.77 5.34
C ASN A 157 7.98 -3.79 5.27
N ALA A 158 8.63 -3.81 6.43
CA ALA A 158 10.09 -3.83 6.53
C ALA A 158 10.54 -5.05 7.34
N ASN A 159 11.72 -5.56 6.99
CA ASN A 159 12.40 -6.64 7.71
C ASN A 159 11.60 -7.95 7.75
N ILE A 160 10.94 -8.32 6.63
CA ILE A 160 10.36 -9.68 6.46
C ILE A 160 11.44 -10.77 6.49
N HIS A 161 12.66 -10.43 6.08
CA HIS A 161 13.85 -11.22 6.28
C HIS A 161 14.67 -10.59 7.41
N GLY A 162 14.97 -11.39 8.44
CA GLY A 162 15.58 -10.88 9.69
C GLY A 162 16.97 -10.27 9.57
N ASN A 163 17.68 -10.52 8.47
CA ASN A 163 19.02 -9.98 8.20
C ASN A 163 19.02 -8.80 7.22
N GLU A 164 17.86 -8.29 6.84
CA GLU A 164 17.68 -7.09 6.01
C GLU A 164 17.26 -5.92 6.90
N TRP A 165 18.24 -5.36 7.63
CA TRP A 165 17.98 -4.35 8.68
C TRP A 165 17.73 -2.94 8.12
N ASP A 166 18.30 -2.61 6.96
CA ASP A 166 18.23 -1.26 6.38
C ASP A 166 16.79 -0.76 6.21
N GLY A 167 15.85 -1.65 5.87
CA GLY A 167 14.44 -1.31 5.76
C GLY A 167 13.81 -0.94 7.09
N THR A 168 14.24 -1.55 8.20
CA THR A 168 13.74 -1.22 9.54
C THR A 168 14.18 0.19 9.93
N ASP A 169 15.46 0.49 9.72
CA ASP A 169 16.07 1.78 10.07
C ASP A 169 15.49 2.91 9.23
N ALA A 170 15.45 2.73 7.90
CA ALA A 170 14.90 3.74 6.99
C ALA A 170 13.44 4.09 7.32
N VAL A 171 12.63 3.09 7.67
CA VAL A 171 11.25 3.37 8.09
C VAL A 171 11.20 3.98 9.49
N LEU A 172 12.10 3.63 10.42
CA LEU A 172 12.14 4.27 11.76
C LEU A 172 12.57 5.73 11.67
N GLU A 173 13.49 6.05 10.77
CA GLU A 173 13.90 7.42 10.45
C GLU A 173 12.76 8.20 9.81
N TYR A 174 12.05 7.61 8.84
CA TYR A 174 10.91 8.28 8.21
C TYR A 174 9.74 8.52 9.17
N LEU A 175 9.47 7.58 10.08
CA LEU A 175 8.48 7.77 11.15
C LEU A 175 8.85 8.94 12.06
N GLU A 176 10.12 9.04 12.44
CA GLU A 176 10.63 10.16 13.26
C GLU A 176 10.52 11.49 12.53
N TYR A 177 10.84 11.52 11.24
CA TYR A 177 10.64 12.70 10.40
C TYR A 177 9.16 13.11 10.35
N LEU A 178 8.23 12.21 10.04
CA LEU A 178 6.79 12.54 10.01
C LEU A 178 6.26 12.98 11.39
N ALA A 179 6.83 12.47 12.48
CA ALA A 179 6.47 12.84 13.84
C ALA A 179 6.97 14.24 14.24
N THR A 180 8.12 14.69 13.73
CA THR A 180 8.82 15.88 14.22
C THR A 180 8.91 17.02 13.21
N ALA A 181 8.66 16.75 11.92
CA ALA A 181 8.72 17.75 10.87
C ALA A 181 7.66 18.86 11.08
N PRO A 182 7.96 20.10 10.67
CA PRO A 182 7.02 21.21 10.67
C PRO A 182 5.70 20.86 9.95
N GLU A 183 4.58 21.36 10.47
CA GLU A 183 3.24 21.10 9.89
C GLU A 183 3.14 21.53 8.43
N ASP A 184 3.77 22.64 8.03
CA ASP A 184 3.74 23.13 6.65
C ASP A 184 4.43 22.18 5.65
N GLU A 185 5.24 21.23 6.14
CA GLU A 185 5.91 20.22 5.33
C GLU A 185 5.10 18.93 5.22
N VAL A 186 4.43 18.51 6.29
CA VAL A 186 3.80 17.17 6.37
C VAL A 186 2.28 17.16 6.51
N ALA A 187 1.63 18.30 6.77
CA ALA A 187 0.19 18.35 7.03
C ALA A 187 -0.63 17.75 5.88
N ASP A 188 -0.30 18.05 4.63
CA ASP A 188 -1.02 17.52 3.47
C ASP A 188 -0.93 15.98 3.40
N VAL A 189 0.25 15.41 3.67
CA VAL A 189 0.43 13.95 3.67
C VAL A 189 -0.37 13.32 4.81
N LEU A 190 -0.32 13.90 6.02
CA LEU A 190 -0.98 13.38 7.22
C LEU A 190 -2.50 13.54 7.20
N ALA A 191 -3.00 14.59 6.55
CA ALA A 191 -4.42 14.84 6.38
C ALA A 191 -5.06 13.88 5.35
N ASN A 192 -4.30 13.47 4.33
CA ASN A 192 -4.82 12.66 3.23
C ASN A 192 -4.43 11.18 3.28
N ASN A 193 -3.53 10.78 4.18
CA ASN A 193 -3.03 9.40 4.23
C ASN A 193 -3.00 8.84 5.65
N ARG A 194 -3.11 7.51 5.74
CA ARG A 194 -2.71 6.74 6.92
C ARG A 194 -1.52 5.88 6.53
N ALA A 195 -0.32 6.22 6.98
CA ALA A 195 0.87 5.39 6.75
C ALA A 195 0.93 4.29 7.81
N LEU A 196 1.00 3.03 7.38
CA LEU A 196 1.02 1.85 8.24
C LEU A 196 2.36 1.12 8.06
N ARG A 197 3.03 0.81 9.17
CA ARG A 197 4.23 -0.04 9.17
C ARG A 197 3.99 -1.32 9.95
N THR A 198 4.40 -2.47 9.43
CA THR A 198 4.68 -3.65 10.26
C THR A 198 6.15 -4.04 10.29
N SER A 199 6.67 -4.40 11.45
CA SER A 199 8.00 -5.00 11.59
C SER A 199 7.92 -6.37 12.26
N GLY A 200 8.36 -7.42 11.56
CA GLY A 200 8.57 -8.75 12.13
C GLY A 200 10.04 -8.95 12.46
N GLY A 201 10.43 -8.78 13.72
CA GLY A 201 11.81 -9.02 14.16
C GLY A 201 12.15 -10.51 14.23
N GLY A 202 12.23 -11.19 13.08
CA GLY A 202 12.59 -12.61 12.99
C GLY A 202 14.10 -12.78 12.93
N GLN A 203 14.82 -12.65 14.05
CA GLN A 203 16.27 -12.90 14.05
C GLN A 203 16.58 -14.37 13.74
N GLY A 204 17.31 -14.59 12.64
CA GLY A 204 17.89 -15.88 12.30
C GLY A 204 19.07 -16.16 13.23
N VAL A 205 18.92 -17.11 14.14
CA VAL A 205 20.06 -17.69 14.85
C VAL A 205 20.96 -18.35 13.81
N SER A 206 22.24 -17.96 13.74
CA SER A 206 23.21 -18.70 12.93
C SER A 206 23.19 -20.17 13.37
N PRO A 207 23.04 -21.15 12.45
CA PRO A 207 23.11 -22.54 12.83
C PRO A 207 24.48 -22.82 13.47
N PRO A 208 24.55 -23.67 14.52
CA PRO A 208 25.82 -23.99 15.16
C PRO A 208 26.77 -24.55 14.10
N ALA A 209 27.99 -24.01 14.05
CA ALA A 209 29.02 -24.43 13.12
C ALA A 209 29.11 -25.96 13.09
N ALA A 210 28.88 -26.54 11.91
CA ALA A 210 28.93 -27.98 11.71
C ALA A 210 30.29 -28.50 12.22
N ARG A 211 30.25 -29.24 13.33
CA ARG A 211 31.42 -29.87 13.93
C ARG A 211 32.02 -30.77 12.85
N SER A 212 33.20 -30.40 12.33
CA SER A 212 33.88 -31.17 11.29
C SER A 212 34.10 -32.60 11.81
N MET A 213 33.30 -33.52 11.33
CA MET A 213 33.41 -34.93 11.64
C MET A 213 34.65 -35.43 10.88
N ARG A 214 35.81 -35.39 11.54
CA ARG A 214 37.02 -36.08 11.07
C ARG A 214 36.66 -37.56 10.98
N ARG A 215 36.44 -38.05 9.76
CA ARG A 215 36.45 -39.48 9.46
C ARG A 215 37.83 -40.01 9.86
N ARG A 216 37.85 -40.97 10.77
CA ARG A 216 38.92 -41.96 10.87
C ARG A 216 38.54 -43.14 9.98
#